data_AF-Q1WM05-F1
#
_entry.id   AF-Q1WM05-F1
#
_cell.length_a   1.000
_cell.length_b   1.000
_cell.length_c   1.000
_cell.angle_alpha   90.00
_cell.angle_beta   90.00
_cell.angle_gamma   90.00
#
_symmetry.space_group_name_H-M   'P 1'
#
loop_
_entity.id
_entity.type
_entity.pdbx_description
1 polymer ?
#
loop_
_entity_poly.entity_id
_entity_poly.type
_entity_poly.pdbx_seq_one_letter_code
_entity_poly.pdbx_strand_id
1 'polypeptide(L)'
;MSKNNPSKISLVFVFWALAISAAVIFILFLLFLSLKDQKQSTPKVSENPPNIPSDFDKKQQETYNKLLNKLDKEIDKITSNDNKSTDNKSTDNESTKKDPKYRSDGTLEKINEYDPQTGRLIKCILYNDNGKSIISINEYDPTTEKTIKITEYDKDTKLPYREYEYNPEKGQLTKQIYINKTGLISGILKYEYDPSTDNKTKTIYYNDDEKNH
;
A
#
# COMPACT_ATOMS: atom_id res chain seq x y z
N MET A 1 14.99 11.42 52.37
CA MET A 1 13.79 10.76 51.81
C MET A 1 12.76 11.82 51.46
N SER A 2 12.64 12.18 50.18
CA SER A 2 11.63 13.13 49.69
C SER A 2 10.32 12.38 49.44
N LYS A 3 9.21 12.88 49.97
CA LYS A 3 7.86 12.31 49.75
C LYS A 3 7.28 12.93 48.48
N ASN A 4 6.99 12.09 47.48
CA ASN A 4 6.31 12.48 46.26
C ASN A 4 4.81 12.68 46.53
N ASN A 5 4.25 13.81 46.10
CA ASN A 5 2.84 14.16 46.23
C ASN A 5 2.12 13.86 44.90
N PRO A 6 0.95 13.18 44.89
CA PRO A 6 0.25 12.89 43.64
C PRO A 6 -0.40 14.15 43.05
N SER A 7 -0.23 14.33 41.74
CA SER A 7 -0.78 15.47 40.97
C SER A 7 -2.30 15.41 40.94
N LYS A 8 -2.96 16.47 41.42
CA LYS A 8 -4.41 16.67 41.26
C LYS A 8 -4.69 17.05 39.81
N ILE A 9 -5.22 16.12 39.01
CA ILE A 9 -5.76 16.42 37.69
C ILE A 9 -6.97 17.34 37.90
N SER A 10 -7.01 18.48 37.22
CA SER A 10 -8.09 19.45 37.40
C SER A 10 -9.40 18.85 36.88
N LEU A 11 -10.47 18.98 37.68
CA LEU A 11 -11.81 18.50 37.33
C LEU A 11 -12.29 19.07 35.97
N VAL A 12 -11.82 20.25 35.61
CA VAL A 12 -12.10 20.94 34.35
C VAL A 12 -11.58 20.13 33.15
N PHE A 13 -10.37 19.58 33.22
CA PHE A 13 -9.82 18.76 32.13
C PHE A 13 -10.64 17.48 31.89
N VAL A 14 -11.23 16.91 32.95
CA VAL A 14 -12.09 15.72 32.83
C VAL A 14 -13.38 16.06 32.08
N PHE A 15 -14.01 17.20 32.36
CA PHE A 15 -15.21 17.62 31.64
C PHE A 15 -14.95 17.92 30.16
N TRP A 16 -13.84 18.59 29.83
CA TRP A 16 -13.47 18.85 28.43
C TRP A 16 -13.15 17.57 27.66
N ALA A 17 -12.46 16.60 28.29
CA ALA A 17 -12.18 15.31 27.67
C ALA A 17 -13.46 14.51 27.39
N LEU A 18 -14.44 14.56 28.30
CA LEU A 18 -15.72 13.88 28.12
C LEU A 18 -16.55 14.48 26.98
N ALA A 19 -16.57 15.83 26.86
CA ALA A 19 -17.31 16.53 25.82
C ALA A 19 -16.75 16.26 24.41
N ILE A 20 -15.42 16.23 24.27
CA ILE A 20 -14.75 15.90 23.00
C ILE A 20 -15.06 14.45 22.59
N SER A 21 -15.04 13.52 23.53
CA SER A 21 -15.37 12.11 23.28
C SER A 21 -16.80 11.94 22.74
N ALA A 22 -17.78 12.63 23.34
CA ALA A 22 -19.17 12.58 22.90
C ALA A 22 -19.37 13.15 21.48
N ALA A 23 -18.66 14.23 21.12
CA ALA A 23 -18.73 14.83 19.80
C ALA A 23 -18.17 13.90 18.70
N VAL A 24 -17.04 13.22 18.98
CA VAL A 24 -16.44 12.26 18.03
C VAL A 24 -17.39 11.08 17.79
N ILE A 25 -18.01 10.54 18.84
CA ILE A 25 -18.99 9.45 18.73
C ILE A 25 -20.20 9.89 17.89
N PHE A 26 -20.68 11.11 18.09
CA PHE A 26 -21.82 11.65 17.32
C PHE A 26 -21.49 11.81 15.83
N ILE A 27 -20.27 12.28 15.49
CA ILE A 27 -19.82 12.39 14.09
C ILE A 27 -19.71 11.00 13.43
N LEU A 28 -19.17 10.01 14.14
CA LEU A 28 -19.09 8.63 13.66
C LEU A 28 -20.47 8.02 13.43
N PHE A 29 -21.44 8.34 14.29
CA PHE A 29 -22.83 7.91 14.13
C PHE A 29 -23.50 8.51 12.89
N LEU A 30 -23.27 9.80 12.60
CA LEU A 30 -23.77 10.44 11.38
C LEU A 30 -23.14 9.86 10.10
N LEU A 31 -21.83 9.57 10.13
CA LEU A 31 -21.13 8.85 9.05
C LEU A 31 -21.73 7.46 8.82
N PHE A 32 -22.02 6.73 9.90
CA PHE A 32 -22.65 5.41 9.83
C PHE A 32 -24.07 5.45 9.25
N LEU A 33 -24.85 6.49 9.58
CA LEU A 33 -26.17 6.72 8.95
C LEU A 33 -26.03 7.02 7.46
N SER A 34 -25.06 7.85 7.07
CA SER A 34 -24.83 8.22 5.66
C SER A 34 -24.41 7.03 4.78
N LEU A 35 -23.81 5.99 5.36
CA LEU A 35 -23.42 4.75 4.67
C LEU A 35 -24.59 3.79 4.43
N LYS A 36 -25.74 3.93 5.13
CA LYS A 36 -26.89 3.02 4.95
C LYS A 36 -27.68 3.29 3.67
N ASP A 37 -27.56 4.47 3.06
CA ASP A 37 -28.34 4.89 1.90
C ASP A 37 -27.83 4.35 0.55
N GLN A 38 -26.87 3.42 0.53
CA GLN A 38 -26.41 2.74 -0.68
C GLN A 38 -26.71 1.23 -0.66
N LYS A 39 -27.99 0.86 -0.61
CA LYS A 39 -28.44 -0.49 -1.01
C LYS A 39 -29.77 -0.46 -1.77
N GLN A 40 -29.68 -0.27 -3.08
CA GLN A 40 -30.57 -0.86 -4.11
C GLN A 40 -29.85 -0.67 -5.46
N SER A 41 -29.68 -1.65 -6.36
CA SER A 41 -30.62 -2.65 -6.86
C SER A 41 -29.84 -3.73 -7.63
N THR A 42 -30.33 -4.97 -7.61
CA THR A 42 -29.93 -6.02 -8.56
C THR A 42 -30.78 -5.93 -9.83
N PRO A 43 -30.19 -6.21 -11.00
CA PRO A 43 -30.89 -6.99 -12.02
C PRO A 43 -30.10 -8.24 -12.46
N LYS A 44 -30.84 -9.31 -12.75
CA LYS A 44 -30.37 -10.56 -13.36
C LYS A 44 -29.95 -10.35 -14.83
N VAL A 45 -28.97 -11.15 -15.22
CA VAL A 45 -28.21 -11.25 -16.49
C VAL A 45 -29.04 -11.58 -17.74
N SER A 46 -28.69 -10.99 -18.89
CA SER A 46 -28.58 -11.70 -20.19
C SER A 46 -27.81 -10.89 -21.27
N GLU A 47 -26.82 -11.58 -21.87
CA GLU A 47 -26.13 -11.40 -23.17
C GLU A 47 -25.16 -10.23 -23.46
N ASN A 48 -23.96 -10.61 -23.92
CA ASN A 48 -22.79 -9.78 -24.27
C ASN A 48 -23.05 -8.77 -25.41
N PRO A 49 -22.48 -7.55 -25.28
CA PRO A 49 -21.82 -6.87 -26.40
C PRO A 49 -20.40 -6.36 -26.00
N PRO A 50 -19.57 -5.92 -26.97
CA PRO A 50 -18.11 -5.90 -26.84
C PRO A 50 -17.61 -4.88 -25.81
N ASN A 51 -16.55 -5.25 -25.09
CA ASN A 51 -15.91 -4.47 -24.04
C ASN A 51 -15.25 -3.20 -24.61
N ILE A 52 -16.05 -2.16 -24.80
CA ILE A 52 -15.59 -0.78 -24.91
C ILE A 52 -15.38 -0.31 -23.46
N PRO A 53 -14.15 0.06 -23.05
CA PRO A 53 -13.91 0.58 -21.71
C PRO A 53 -14.89 1.72 -21.45
N SER A 54 -15.70 1.57 -20.39
CA SER A 54 -16.74 2.54 -20.09
C SER A 54 -16.09 3.91 -19.89
N ASP A 55 -16.76 4.97 -20.34
CA ASP A 55 -16.29 6.36 -20.17
C ASP A 55 -16.00 6.68 -18.68
N PHE A 56 -16.68 5.95 -17.79
CA PHE A 56 -16.46 5.98 -16.35
C PHE A 56 -15.07 5.46 -15.93
N ASP A 57 -14.56 4.39 -16.52
CA ASP A 57 -13.24 3.82 -16.20
C ASP A 57 -12.10 4.74 -16.66
N LYS A 58 -12.26 5.39 -17.83
CA LYS A 58 -11.32 6.41 -18.31
C LYS A 58 -11.32 7.64 -17.41
N LYS A 59 -12.50 8.12 -17.03
CA LYS A 59 -12.64 9.29 -16.16
C LYS A 59 -12.06 9.08 -14.76
N GLN A 60 -12.21 7.88 -14.19
CA GLN A 60 -11.55 7.54 -12.92
C GLN A 60 -10.03 7.50 -13.06
N GLN A 61 -9.50 6.92 -14.14
CA GLN A 61 -8.07 6.85 -14.38
C GLN A 61 -7.44 8.23 -14.67
N GLU A 62 -8.13 9.10 -15.41
CA GLU A 62 -7.74 10.50 -15.60
C GLU A 62 -7.73 11.28 -14.29
N THR A 63 -8.72 11.04 -13.42
CA THR A 63 -8.80 11.65 -12.10
C THR A 63 -7.61 11.24 -11.22
N TYR A 64 -7.25 9.95 -11.24
CA TYR A 64 -6.07 9.42 -10.55
C TYR A 64 -4.76 10.06 -11.06
N ASN A 65 -4.56 10.09 -12.39
CA ASN A 65 -3.37 10.68 -12.99
C ASN A 65 -3.26 12.19 -12.70
N LYS A 66 -4.39 12.90 -12.67
CA LYS A 66 -4.45 14.33 -12.35
C LYS A 66 -4.10 14.60 -10.88
N LEU A 67 -4.52 13.73 -9.96
CA LEU A 67 -4.15 13.82 -8.55
C LEU A 67 -2.65 13.56 -8.36
N LEU A 68 -2.09 12.56 -9.04
CA LEU A 68 -0.66 12.25 -8.99
C LEU A 68 0.19 13.44 -9.46
N ASN A 69 -0.13 14.00 -10.63
CA ASN A 69 0.55 15.18 -11.16
C ASN A 69 0.41 16.43 -10.27
N LYS A 70 -0.69 16.54 -9.51
CA LYS A 70 -0.89 17.65 -8.57
C LYS A 70 -0.04 17.46 -7.33
N LEU A 71 0.08 16.23 -6.84
CA LEU A 71 0.91 15.89 -5.69
C LEU A 71 2.39 16.14 -6.00
N ASP A 72 2.87 15.72 -7.18
CA ASP A 72 4.24 15.99 -7.62
C ASP A 72 4.55 17.50 -7.65
N LYS A 73 3.63 18.31 -8.19
CA LYS A 73 3.79 19.77 -8.24
C LYS A 73 3.76 20.44 -6.86
N GLU A 74 2.95 19.92 -5.92
CA GLU A 74 2.91 20.45 -4.56
C GLU A 74 4.19 20.08 -3.79
N ILE A 75 4.73 18.88 -4.01
CA ILE A 75 6.03 18.45 -3.47
C ILE A 75 7.15 19.36 -4.00
N ASP A 76 7.22 19.59 -5.31
CA ASP A 76 8.22 20.49 -5.93
C ASP A 76 8.17 21.90 -5.34
N LYS A 77 6.96 22.42 -5.07
CA LYS A 77 6.74 23.75 -4.49
C LYS A 77 7.17 23.83 -3.02
N ILE A 78 6.99 22.75 -2.25
CA ILE A 78 7.45 22.67 -0.86
C ILE A 78 8.99 22.62 -0.84
N THR A 79 9.59 21.75 -1.65
CA THR A 79 11.06 21.58 -1.71
C THR A 79 11.78 22.82 -2.24
N SER A 80 11.14 23.64 -3.08
CA SER A 80 11.72 24.89 -3.59
C SER A 80 11.78 26.03 -2.56
N ASN A 81 10.99 25.98 -1.49
CA ASN A 81 10.94 27.06 -0.49
C ASN A 81 11.96 26.91 0.64
N ASP A 82 12.56 25.72 0.81
CA ASP A 82 13.52 25.44 1.89
C ASP A 82 14.98 25.77 1.51
N ASN A 83 15.27 26.01 0.23
CA ASN A 83 16.63 26.24 -0.26
C ASN A 83 16.95 27.73 -0.47
N LYS A 84 17.07 28.47 0.64
CA LYS A 84 17.83 29.74 0.65
C LYS A 84 18.92 29.71 1.74
N SER A 85 19.91 28.85 1.54
CA SER A 85 21.22 28.98 2.18
C SER A 85 22.31 28.52 1.21
N THR A 86 23.29 29.39 1.03
CA THR A 86 24.40 29.35 0.06
C THR A 86 25.44 28.28 0.41
N ASP A 87 25.76 27.38 -0.51
CA ASP A 87 27.08 27.22 -1.15
C ASP A 87 27.19 25.88 -1.91
N ASN A 88 27.76 25.97 -3.11
CA ASN A 88 27.70 24.97 -4.17
C ASN A 88 28.29 23.59 -3.82
N LYS A 89 27.44 22.54 -3.86
CA LYS A 89 27.81 21.19 -4.30
C LYS A 89 26.57 20.46 -4.85
N SER A 90 26.57 20.25 -6.17
CA SER A 90 25.68 19.41 -7.00
C SER A 90 24.54 18.72 -6.25
N THR A 91 23.36 19.33 -6.22
CA THR A 91 22.12 18.62 -5.89
C THR A 91 21.48 18.16 -7.19
N ASP A 92 22.03 17.09 -7.77
CA ASP A 92 21.21 16.23 -8.61
C ASP A 92 20.23 15.56 -7.66
N ASN A 93 18.98 16.03 -7.68
CA ASN A 93 17.88 15.44 -6.93
C ASN A 93 17.88 13.93 -7.17
N GLU A 94 18.11 13.20 -6.09
CA GLU A 94 18.42 11.78 -6.07
C GLU A 94 17.17 10.93 -6.36
N SER A 95 16.62 11.10 -7.55
CA SER A 95 15.49 10.34 -8.05
C SER A 95 15.96 8.92 -8.36
N THR A 96 15.24 7.92 -7.85
CA THR A 96 15.50 6.51 -8.17
C THR A 96 15.56 6.32 -9.68
N LYS A 97 16.60 5.65 -10.18
CA LYS A 97 16.78 5.44 -11.62
C LYS A 97 15.81 4.35 -12.08
N LYS A 98 14.94 4.69 -13.03
CA LYS A 98 13.99 3.75 -13.66
C LYS A 98 14.52 3.23 -14.99
N ASP A 99 14.39 1.92 -15.22
CA ASP A 99 14.84 1.23 -16.43
C ASP A 99 13.70 0.33 -16.96
N PRO A 100 12.87 0.84 -17.90
CA PRO A 100 11.82 0.05 -18.52
C PRO A 100 12.43 -1.00 -19.47
N LYS A 101 11.94 -2.23 -19.38
CA LYS A 101 12.27 -3.34 -20.28
C LYS A 101 11.04 -3.72 -21.09
N TYR A 102 11.27 -3.96 -22.37
CA TYR A 102 10.23 -4.26 -23.36
C TYR A 102 10.47 -5.65 -23.96
N ARG A 103 9.37 -6.32 -24.29
CA ARG A 103 9.38 -7.57 -25.06
C ARG A 103 9.81 -7.30 -26.50
N SER A 104 10.02 -8.36 -27.29
CA SER A 104 10.42 -8.27 -28.69
C SER A 104 9.39 -7.56 -29.60
N ASP A 105 8.12 -7.54 -29.20
CA ASP A 105 7.03 -6.84 -29.89
C ASP A 105 6.89 -5.36 -29.48
N GLY A 106 7.76 -4.87 -28.58
CA GLY A 106 7.72 -3.52 -28.04
C GLY A 106 6.76 -3.33 -26.86
N THR A 107 6.08 -4.39 -26.40
CA THR A 107 5.18 -4.32 -25.24
C THR A 107 5.98 -4.20 -23.94
N LEU A 108 5.56 -3.32 -23.02
CA LEU A 108 6.21 -3.15 -21.72
C LEU A 108 6.15 -4.46 -20.90
N GLU A 109 7.30 -4.97 -20.51
CA GLU A 109 7.44 -6.21 -19.73
C GLU A 109 7.56 -5.89 -18.24
N LYS A 110 8.50 -5.01 -17.90
CA LYS A 110 8.79 -4.64 -16.51
C LYS A 110 9.46 -3.28 -16.42
N ILE A 111 9.43 -2.69 -15.23
CA ILE A 111 10.23 -1.53 -14.88
C ILE A 111 11.07 -1.89 -13.66
N ASN A 112 12.39 -1.76 -13.80
CA ASN A 112 13.31 -1.87 -12.68
C ASN A 112 13.57 -0.48 -12.10
N GLU A 113 13.54 -0.35 -10.77
CA GLU A 113 13.99 0.84 -10.05
C GLU A 113 15.27 0.49 -9.27
N TYR A 114 16.28 1.34 -9.41
CA TYR A 114 17.58 1.17 -8.78
C TYR A 114 17.83 2.25 -7.74
N ASP A 115 18.47 1.84 -6.65
CA ASP A 115 19.00 2.73 -5.64
C ASP A 115 20.06 3.65 -6.28
N PRO A 116 19.91 4.97 -6.18
CA PRO A 116 20.78 5.91 -6.87
C PRO A 116 22.20 6.00 -6.30
N GLN A 117 22.43 5.63 -5.03
CA GLN A 117 23.78 5.62 -4.44
C GLN A 117 24.56 4.36 -4.82
N THR A 118 23.91 3.21 -4.73
CA THR A 118 24.54 1.89 -4.83
C THR A 118 24.38 1.27 -6.21
N GLY A 119 23.43 1.75 -7.01
CA GLY A 119 23.05 1.16 -8.30
C GLY A 119 22.34 -0.20 -8.18
N ARG A 120 21.94 -0.61 -6.97
CA ARG A 120 21.32 -1.91 -6.71
C ARG A 120 19.82 -1.90 -7.00
N LEU A 121 19.28 -3.03 -7.44
CA LEU A 121 17.85 -3.16 -7.71
C LEU A 121 17.08 -3.08 -6.39
N ILE A 122 16.10 -2.19 -6.30
CA ILE A 122 15.25 -2.02 -5.10
C ILE A 122 13.78 -2.33 -5.39
N LYS A 123 13.36 -2.25 -6.66
CA LYS A 123 12.00 -2.57 -7.06
C LYS A 123 11.94 -3.10 -8.49
N CYS A 124 11.05 -4.05 -8.74
CA CYS A 124 10.67 -4.51 -10.06
C CYS A 124 9.14 -4.54 -10.17
N ILE A 125 8.58 -3.80 -11.13
CA ILE A 125 7.15 -3.81 -11.45
C ILE A 125 7.00 -4.67 -12.70
N LEU A 126 6.27 -5.79 -12.60
CA LEU A 126 6.01 -6.68 -13.73
C LEU A 126 4.64 -6.40 -14.34
N TYR A 127 4.57 -6.40 -15.66
CA TYR A 127 3.35 -6.20 -16.43
C TYR A 127 2.93 -7.49 -17.14
N ASN A 128 1.62 -7.63 -17.34
CA ASN A 128 1.03 -8.70 -18.13
C ASN A 128 1.48 -8.63 -19.61
N ASP A 129 1.06 -9.63 -20.39
CA ASP A 129 1.52 -9.80 -21.77
C ASP A 129 1.13 -8.65 -22.71
N ASN A 130 0.11 -7.87 -22.36
CA ASN A 130 -0.28 -6.67 -23.12
C ASN A 130 0.35 -5.37 -22.58
N GLY A 131 1.14 -5.44 -21.51
CA GLY A 131 1.89 -4.31 -20.94
C GLY A 131 1.02 -3.27 -20.23
N LYS A 132 -0.28 -3.53 -19.99
CA LYS A 132 -1.23 -2.53 -19.46
C LYS A 132 -1.57 -2.72 -17.99
N SER A 133 -1.49 -3.95 -17.48
CA SER A 133 -1.83 -4.26 -16.09
C SER A 133 -0.60 -4.80 -15.37
N ILE A 134 -0.37 -4.28 -14.17
CA ILE A 134 0.64 -4.82 -13.25
C ILE A 134 0.17 -6.20 -12.81
N ILE A 135 1.09 -7.17 -12.82
CA ILE A 135 0.86 -8.54 -12.31
C ILE A 135 1.51 -8.72 -10.94
N SER A 136 2.65 -8.08 -10.71
CA SER A 136 3.41 -8.19 -9.48
C SER A 136 4.30 -6.97 -9.28
N ILE A 137 4.50 -6.59 -8.02
CA ILE A 137 5.56 -5.69 -7.60
C ILE A 137 6.45 -6.45 -6.64
N ASN A 138 7.74 -6.48 -6.94
CA ASN A 138 8.76 -7.12 -6.11
C ASN A 138 9.67 -6.02 -5.55
N GLU A 139 9.89 -6.03 -4.24
CA GLU A 139 10.79 -5.11 -3.55
C GLU A 139 11.97 -5.88 -2.98
N TYR A 140 13.14 -5.27 -3.03
CA TYR A 140 14.42 -5.91 -2.71
C TYR A 140 15.17 -5.11 -1.64
N ASP A 141 15.84 -5.83 -0.75
CA ASP A 141 16.73 -5.21 0.22
C ASP A 141 17.95 -4.61 -0.51
N PRO A 142 18.24 -3.30 -0.35
CA PRO A 142 19.35 -2.66 -1.04
C PRO A 142 20.73 -3.14 -0.54
N THR A 143 20.80 -3.83 0.59
CA THR A 143 22.05 -4.32 1.18
C THR A 143 22.33 -5.76 0.74
N THR A 144 21.34 -6.64 0.80
CA THR A 144 21.48 -8.08 0.53
C THR A 144 21.00 -8.51 -0.85
N GLU A 145 20.31 -7.62 -1.58
CA GLU A 145 19.66 -7.86 -2.89
C GLU A 145 18.58 -8.96 -2.86
N LYS A 146 18.21 -9.44 -1.65
CA LYS A 146 17.15 -10.43 -1.48
C LYS A 146 15.79 -9.76 -1.59
N THR A 147 14.82 -10.47 -2.13
CA THR A 147 13.41 -10.04 -2.11
C THR A 147 12.95 -9.88 -0.66
N ILE A 148 12.31 -8.77 -0.34
CA ILE A 148 11.72 -8.47 0.97
C ILE A 148 10.21 -8.41 0.93
N LYS A 149 9.63 -8.06 -0.23
CA LYS A 149 8.18 -8.02 -0.42
C LYS A 149 7.80 -8.41 -1.85
N ILE A 150 6.69 -9.11 -1.98
CA ILE A 150 5.99 -9.32 -3.25
C ILE A 150 4.52 -8.97 -3.05
N THR A 151 3.96 -8.16 -3.93
CA THR A 151 2.52 -7.89 -4.01
C THR A 151 2.00 -8.35 -5.37
N GLU A 152 1.09 -9.33 -5.37
CA GLU A 152 0.46 -9.87 -6.59
C GLU A 152 -0.89 -9.22 -6.84
N TYR A 153 -1.14 -8.85 -8.09
CA TYR A 153 -2.33 -8.11 -8.51
C TYR A 153 -3.24 -8.97 -9.38
N ASP A 154 -4.54 -8.85 -9.12
CA ASP A 154 -5.57 -9.53 -9.89
C ASP A 154 -5.74 -8.80 -11.22
N LYS A 155 -5.71 -9.55 -12.32
CA LYS A 155 -5.65 -8.98 -13.68
C LYS A 155 -6.92 -8.19 -14.03
N ASP A 156 -8.05 -8.56 -13.45
CA ASP A 156 -9.37 -8.01 -13.79
C ASP A 156 -9.70 -6.80 -12.92
N THR A 157 -9.55 -6.97 -11.59
CA THR A 157 -9.89 -5.93 -10.60
C THR A 157 -8.77 -4.90 -10.40
N LYS A 158 -7.53 -5.25 -10.80
CA LYS A 158 -6.30 -4.48 -10.54
C LYS A 158 -6.01 -4.26 -9.04
N LEU A 159 -6.69 -5.01 -8.17
CA LEU A 159 -6.44 -4.98 -6.74
C LEU A 159 -5.39 -6.04 -6.37
N PRO A 160 -4.58 -5.80 -5.32
CA PRO A 160 -3.80 -6.87 -4.71
C PRO A 160 -4.71 -8.00 -4.26
N TYR A 161 -4.36 -9.25 -4.58
CA TYR A 161 -5.03 -10.43 -4.00
C TYR A 161 -4.12 -11.20 -3.05
N ARG A 162 -2.81 -10.89 -3.06
CA ARG A 162 -1.83 -11.54 -2.22
C ARG A 162 -0.61 -10.67 -1.97
N GLU A 163 -0.10 -10.72 -0.74
CA GLU A 163 1.21 -10.17 -0.40
C GLU A 163 2.07 -11.20 0.31
N TYR A 164 3.38 -11.09 0.15
CA TYR A 164 4.39 -11.89 0.80
C TYR A 164 5.46 -10.98 1.40
N GLU A 165 5.88 -11.26 2.63
CA GLU A 165 7.02 -10.60 3.26
C GLU A 165 8.11 -11.64 3.54
N TYR A 166 9.36 -11.23 3.36
CA TYR A 166 10.52 -12.10 3.50
C TYR A 166 11.54 -11.51 4.47
N ASN A 167 12.30 -12.38 5.12
CA ASN A 167 13.43 -11.96 5.93
C ASN A 167 14.55 -11.42 5.00
N PRO A 168 15.02 -10.16 5.18
CA PRO A 168 16.02 -9.55 4.29
C PRO A 168 17.39 -10.23 4.33
N GLU A 169 17.75 -10.87 5.46
CA GLU A 169 19.05 -11.51 5.63
C GLU A 169 19.06 -12.94 5.10
N LYS A 170 17.96 -13.67 5.31
CA LYS A 170 17.87 -15.10 4.99
C LYS A 170 17.11 -15.39 3.69
N GLY A 171 16.19 -14.51 3.27
CA GLY A 171 15.32 -14.70 2.11
C GLY A 171 14.13 -15.63 2.37
N GLN A 172 13.85 -15.92 3.63
CA GLN A 172 12.76 -16.81 4.03
C GLN A 172 11.42 -16.09 4.04
N LEU A 173 10.36 -16.75 3.56
CA LEU A 173 9.00 -16.22 3.64
C LEU A 173 8.56 -16.15 5.11
N THR A 174 8.34 -14.95 5.66
CA THR A 174 7.94 -14.74 7.06
C THR A 174 6.44 -14.50 7.20
N LYS A 175 5.80 -14.00 6.14
CA LYS A 175 4.37 -13.69 6.16
C LYS A 175 3.75 -13.80 4.78
N GLN A 176 2.50 -14.26 4.74
CA GLN A 176 1.66 -14.22 3.56
C GLN A 176 0.30 -13.63 3.93
N ILE A 177 -0.18 -12.67 3.15
CA ILE A 177 -1.47 -11.99 3.33
C ILE A 177 -2.35 -12.34 2.15
N TYR A 178 -3.57 -12.77 2.42
CA TYR A 178 -4.61 -13.01 1.42
C TYR A 178 -5.58 -11.85 1.47
N ILE A 179 -5.89 -11.31 0.29
CA ILE A 179 -6.78 -10.17 0.14
C ILE A 179 -7.95 -10.61 -0.74
N ASN A 180 -9.17 -10.38 -0.28
CA ASN A 180 -10.36 -10.73 -1.03
C ASN A 180 -10.65 -9.71 -2.16
N LYS A 181 -11.66 -10.00 -2.97
CA LYS A 181 -12.04 -9.15 -4.11
C LYS A 181 -12.52 -7.74 -3.72
N THR A 182 -12.82 -7.48 -2.45
CA THR A 182 -13.17 -6.14 -1.96
C THR A 182 -11.95 -5.38 -1.42
N GLY A 183 -10.74 -5.93 -1.54
CA GLY A 183 -9.51 -5.34 -1.02
C GLY A 183 -9.29 -5.50 0.48
N LEU A 184 -10.11 -6.32 1.16
CA LEU A 184 -9.95 -6.58 2.60
C LEU A 184 -9.09 -7.82 2.81
N ILE A 185 -8.30 -7.81 3.89
CA ILE A 185 -7.50 -8.98 4.30
C ILE A 185 -8.47 -10.09 4.71
N SER A 186 -8.42 -11.22 4.01
CA SER A 186 -9.20 -12.41 4.36
C SER A 186 -8.42 -13.40 5.20
N GLY A 187 -7.09 -13.35 5.15
CA GLY A 187 -6.26 -14.22 5.96
C GLY A 187 -4.80 -13.78 6.03
N ILE A 188 -4.13 -14.16 7.11
CA ILE A 188 -2.69 -13.95 7.30
C ILE A 188 -2.06 -15.25 7.77
N LEU A 189 -1.01 -15.68 7.08
CA LEU A 189 -0.09 -16.71 7.53
C LEU A 189 1.20 -16.06 8.02
N LYS A 190 1.66 -16.42 9.21
CA LYS A 190 3.00 -16.08 9.72
C LYS A 190 3.84 -17.32 9.89
N TYR A 191 5.11 -17.24 9.50
CA TYR A 191 6.07 -18.34 9.57
C TYR A 191 7.20 -17.99 10.53
N GLU A 192 7.49 -18.91 11.43
CA GLU A 192 8.68 -18.86 12.29
C GLU A 192 9.63 -19.98 11.85
N TYR A 193 10.93 -19.76 12.04
CA TYR A 193 12.00 -20.66 11.62
C TYR A 193 12.96 -20.91 12.78
N ASP A 194 13.51 -22.12 12.82
CA ASP A 194 14.59 -22.46 13.71
C ASP A 194 15.85 -21.68 13.31
N PRO A 195 16.49 -20.94 14.22
CA PRO A 195 17.61 -20.08 13.87
C PRO A 195 18.86 -20.86 13.42
N SER A 196 19.00 -22.12 13.83
CA SER A 196 20.18 -22.97 13.57
C SER A 196 20.03 -23.83 12.33
N THR A 197 18.82 -24.36 12.08
CA THR A 197 18.57 -25.31 10.98
C THR A 197 17.83 -24.71 9.80
N ASP A 198 17.32 -23.48 9.95
CA ASP A 198 16.52 -22.78 8.93
C ASP A 198 15.21 -23.48 8.56
N ASN A 199 14.82 -24.50 9.34
CA ASN A 199 13.58 -25.23 9.16
C ASN A 199 12.40 -24.41 9.71
N LYS A 200 11.26 -24.46 9.00
CA LYS A 200 10.01 -23.85 9.46
C LYS A 200 9.52 -24.55 10.72
N THR A 201 9.34 -23.81 11.81
CA THR A 201 8.92 -24.34 13.12
C THR A 201 7.45 -24.08 13.41
N LYS A 202 6.87 -23.02 12.82
CA LYS A 202 5.49 -22.63 13.10
C LYS A 202 4.82 -21.99 11.91
N THR A 203 3.52 -22.24 11.79
CA THR A 203 2.61 -21.49 10.92
C THR A 203 1.44 -21.02 11.76
N ILE A 204 1.20 -19.71 11.82
CA ILE A 204 0.05 -19.12 12.52
C ILE A 204 -0.91 -18.59 11.46
N TYR A 205 -2.17 -18.99 11.56
CA TYR A 205 -3.23 -18.54 10.66
C TYR A 205 -4.22 -17.64 11.40
N TYR A 206 -4.49 -16.48 10.81
CA TYR A 206 -5.52 -15.56 11.25
C TYR A 206 -6.53 -15.42 10.13
N ASN A 207 -7.81 -15.65 10.42
CA ASN A 207 -8.92 -15.34 9.52
C ASN A 207 -9.81 -14.29 10.14
N ASP A 208 -10.38 -13.44 9.29
CA ASP A 208 -11.39 -12.46 9.66
C ASP A 208 -12.80 -13.09 9.78
N ASP A 209 -12.88 -14.40 10.05
CA ASP A 209 -14.14 -15.15 10.16
C ASP A 209 -14.86 -14.89 11.51
N GLU A 210 -14.45 -13.91 12.31
CA GLU A 210 -15.14 -13.51 13.57
C GLU A 210 -16.38 -12.62 13.36
N LYS A 211 -17.05 -12.74 12.22
CA LYS A 211 -18.42 -12.22 12.04
C LYS A 211 -19.30 -13.26 11.37
N ASN A 212 -19.82 -14.20 12.16
CA ASN A 212 -21.23 -14.62 12.18
C ASN A 212 -21.37 -15.96 12.91
N HIS A 213 -21.75 -15.92 14.20
CA HIS A 213 -22.83 -16.73 14.77
C HIS A 213 -23.32 -16.08 16.06
#